data_AF-A0AAF0E6A9-F1
#
_entry.id   AF-A0AAF0E6A9-F1
#
_cell.length_a   1.000
_cell.length_b   1.000
_cell.length_c   1.000
_cell.angle_alpha   90.00
_cell.angle_beta   90.00
_cell.angle_gamma   90.00
#
_symmetry.space_group_name_H-M   'P 1'
#
loop_
_entity.id
_entity.type
_entity.pdbx_description
1 polymer ?
#
loop_
_entity_poly.entity_id
_entity_poly.type
_entity_poly.pdbx_seq_one_letter_code
_entity_poly.pdbx_strand_id
1 'polypeptide(L)'
;MEERSRLGLEGLLPPAFQTIDQQLARIHHQLLTKEKPIQKHIELMNLRQRNERLFYAYVIKNLLETLPLVYTPTVGEACQKFSSMFRRPEGLTLTLKDKGNIGKCVANWPRPQDTPRVAVITDGSRILGLGDLGWNGLGITIGKLSLYVACAGVHPQSTMPIVVDIGTDNEELLNDPLYLGLRQKRASDEELTELVDEIMYELNKRYPFLIIQFEDWSSANAFKFLDRYQNKYPMFNDDIQGTGAVILGGFINAARKSTEASGQPLEDQRILMVGAGSASVGVAKQLMNFFTELGLTEQQAKEHIWTTDSKGLVTANRGDKLAEHKQYFARHDNGDKQYKELEDIIDYVKPTAILGMSTIRGTFTPEVLKRMAALNKRPIVMALSNPTSKAECTFEEALKYTDNKVIFAAGSPFDPVEIDGKTRYSDQGNNFYIFPGVGLAGALTRAKHITESIITESALALADSMNEKEKEMDLLYPLPERVREIAHYIAFRCIKAINKEGLAQDNGFTAGLSDDDLFKWVHDEMWVPSYDH
;
A
#
# COMPACT_ATOMS: atom_id res chain seq x y z
N MET A 1 28.56 31.55 0.57
CA MET A 1 28.65 33.03 0.38
C MET A 1 28.34 33.39 -1.07
N GLU A 2 29.01 32.77 -2.03
CA GLU A 2 28.82 33.03 -3.47
C GLU A 2 27.35 33.03 -3.91
N GLU A 3 26.58 32.00 -3.54
CA GLU A 3 25.15 31.95 -3.89
C GLU A 3 24.32 33.07 -3.27
N ARG A 4 24.64 33.48 -2.02
CA ARG A 4 23.93 34.59 -1.37
C ARG A 4 24.18 35.88 -2.13
N SER A 5 25.40 36.11 -2.59
CA SER A 5 25.76 37.29 -3.39
C SER A 5 25.08 37.23 -4.76
N ARG A 6 25.25 36.12 -5.48
CA ARG A 6 24.72 35.88 -6.83
C ARG A 6 23.20 35.99 -6.91
N LEU A 7 22.49 35.54 -5.87
CA LEU A 7 21.02 35.53 -5.81
C LEU A 7 20.44 36.73 -5.04
N GLY A 8 21.27 37.67 -4.55
CA GLY A 8 20.79 38.85 -3.83
C GLY A 8 20.17 38.55 -2.45
N LEU A 9 20.70 37.55 -1.74
CA LEU A 9 20.20 37.09 -0.43
C LEU A 9 21.01 37.65 0.76
N GLU A 10 22.01 38.48 0.50
CA GLU A 10 22.79 39.15 1.55
C GLU A 10 21.88 40.08 2.38
N GLY A 11 21.97 40.01 3.71
CA GLY A 11 21.09 40.74 4.64
C GLY A 11 19.72 40.08 4.89
N LEU A 12 19.28 39.13 4.06
CA LEU A 12 18.01 38.41 4.23
C LEU A 12 18.14 37.15 5.10
N LEU A 13 19.35 36.62 5.27
CA LEU A 13 19.65 35.39 6.00
C LEU A 13 20.56 35.66 7.22
N PRO A 14 20.46 34.86 8.30
CA PRO A 14 21.39 34.95 9.42
C PRO A 14 22.86 34.83 8.98
N PRO A 15 23.81 35.46 9.69
CA PRO A 15 25.22 35.48 9.31
C PRO A 15 25.86 34.08 9.36
N ALA A 16 25.35 33.18 10.19
CA ALA A 16 25.83 31.81 10.28
C ALA A 16 25.56 31.02 9.00
N PHE A 17 26.59 30.31 8.53
CA PHE A 17 26.45 29.25 7.53
C PHE A 17 26.13 27.95 8.24
N GLN A 18 25.26 27.14 7.64
CA GLN A 18 24.89 25.86 8.21
C GLN A 18 24.96 24.75 7.19
N THR A 19 25.54 23.63 7.62
CA THR A 19 25.46 22.37 6.87
C THR A 19 24.06 21.77 7.01
N ILE A 20 23.72 20.84 6.11
CA ILE A 20 22.45 20.10 6.22
C ILE A 20 22.36 19.36 7.56
N ASP A 21 23.45 18.76 8.06
CA ASP A 21 23.46 18.07 9.34
C ASP A 21 23.15 18.98 10.54
N GLN A 22 23.65 20.22 10.53
CA GLN A 22 23.30 21.20 11.56
C GLN A 22 21.82 21.60 11.49
N GLN A 23 21.25 21.67 10.29
CA GLN A 23 19.82 21.91 10.13
C GLN A 23 19.00 20.69 10.60
N LEU A 24 19.41 19.47 10.28
CA LEU A 24 18.79 18.23 10.74
C LEU A 24 18.79 18.13 12.28
N ALA A 25 19.90 18.47 12.93
CA ALA A 25 19.99 18.52 14.39
C ALA A 25 19.00 19.53 15.00
N ARG A 26 18.80 20.68 14.35
CA ARG A 26 17.77 21.66 14.76
C ARG A 26 16.37 21.08 14.63
N ILE A 27 16.05 20.42 13.52
CA ILE A 27 14.73 19.80 13.31
C ILE A 27 14.50 18.73 14.38
N HIS A 28 15.50 17.88 14.65
CA HIS A 28 15.42 16.88 15.71
C HIS A 28 15.10 17.52 17.07
N HIS A 29 15.83 18.57 17.45
CA HIS A 29 15.56 19.31 18.69
C HIS A 29 14.14 19.88 18.73
N GLN A 30 13.66 20.48 17.64
CA GLN A 30 12.29 21.00 17.55
C GLN A 30 11.22 19.92 17.72
N LEU A 31 11.44 18.72 17.17
CA LEU A 31 10.52 17.59 17.35
C LEU A 31 10.53 17.05 18.78
N LEU A 32 11.68 17.04 19.46
CA LEU A 32 11.77 16.66 20.88
C LEU A 32 10.98 17.61 21.80
N THR A 33 10.73 18.86 21.39
CA THR A 33 9.85 19.78 22.15
C THR A 33 8.36 19.46 22.04
N LYS A 34 7.97 18.48 21.20
CA LYS A 34 6.58 18.10 20.97
C LYS A 34 6.27 16.80 21.69
N GLU A 35 5.22 16.82 22.50
CA GLU A 35 4.80 15.67 23.28
C GLU A 35 3.98 14.68 22.44
N LYS A 36 3.05 15.19 21.63
CA LYS A 36 2.08 14.35 20.90
C LYS A 36 2.55 14.08 19.46
N PRO A 37 2.32 12.86 18.92
CA PRO A 37 2.64 12.54 17.51
C PRO A 37 2.06 13.54 16.51
N ILE A 38 0.80 13.97 16.69
CA ILE A 38 0.17 14.97 15.82
C ILE A 38 0.90 16.32 15.79
N GLN A 39 1.50 16.74 16.92
CA GLN A 39 2.29 17.98 16.97
C GLN A 39 3.60 17.84 16.19
N LYS A 40 4.23 16.66 16.27
CA LYS A 40 5.42 16.32 15.45
C LYS A 40 5.07 16.26 13.97
N HIS A 41 3.93 15.66 13.61
CA HIS A 41 3.40 15.64 12.25
C HIS A 41 3.23 17.06 11.70
N ILE A 42 2.56 17.95 12.44
CA ILE A 42 2.39 19.35 12.05
C ILE A 42 3.74 20.03 11.81
N GLU A 43 4.73 19.85 12.69
CA GLU A 43 6.07 20.42 12.52
C GLU A 43 6.74 19.92 11.24
N LEU A 44 6.66 18.61 10.96
CA LEU A 44 7.17 17.99 9.75
C LEU A 44 6.49 18.51 8.47
N MET A 45 5.16 18.68 8.47
CA MET A 45 4.44 19.26 7.33
C MET A 45 4.83 20.72 7.09
N ASN A 46 5.02 21.51 8.16
CA ASN A 46 5.55 22.87 8.03
C ASN A 46 6.98 22.90 7.49
N LEU A 47 7.79 21.91 7.85
CA LEU A 47 9.14 21.78 7.31
C LEU A 47 9.07 21.51 5.80
N ARG A 48 8.25 20.55 5.36
CA ARG A 48 8.07 20.23 3.93
C ARG A 48 7.69 21.46 3.11
N GLN A 49 6.71 22.25 3.59
CA GLN A 49 6.24 23.46 2.92
C GLN A 49 7.26 24.62 2.88
N ARG A 50 8.28 24.60 3.74
CA ARG A 50 9.32 25.65 3.82
C ARG A 50 10.62 25.25 3.13
N ASN A 51 11.01 23.99 3.27
CA ASN A 51 12.26 23.44 2.79
C ASN A 51 12.09 21.94 2.52
N GLU A 52 11.59 21.64 1.32
CA GLU A 52 11.27 20.29 0.86
C GLU A 52 12.48 19.34 0.91
N ARG A 53 13.67 19.82 0.52
CA ARG A 53 14.93 19.05 0.62
C ARG A 53 15.26 18.68 2.07
N LEU A 54 15.17 19.63 3.01
CA LEU A 54 15.46 19.35 4.43
C LEU A 54 14.46 18.37 5.04
N PHE A 55 13.18 18.47 4.66
CA PHE A 55 12.15 17.52 5.08
C PHE A 55 12.50 16.10 4.66
N TYR A 56 12.78 15.87 3.37
CA TYR A 56 13.10 14.52 2.89
C TYR A 56 14.45 14.02 3.39
N ALA A 57 15.46 14.89 3.55
CA ALA A 57 16.71 14.52 4.20
C ALA A 57 16.48 14.05 5.64
N TYR A 58 15.60 14.72 6.39
CA TYR A 58 15.27 14.33 7.76
C TYR A 58 14.51 13.01 7.83
N VAL A 59 13.48 12.85 6.97
CA VAL A 59 12.67 11.61 6.91
C VAL A 59 13.53 10.42 6.50
N ILE A 60 14.35 10.54 5.45
CA ILE A 60 15.21 9.44 4.98
C ILE A 60 16.24 9.05 6.05
N LYS A 61 16.88 10.04 6.70
CA LYS A 61 17.88 9.78 7.75
C LYS A 61 17.29 9.16 9.02
N ASN A 62 16.03 9.45 9.33
CA ASN A 62 15.35 9.01 10.55
C ASN A 62 14.07 8.22 10.22
N LEU A 63 14.13 7.33 9.24
CA LEU A 63 12.94 6.72 8.65
C LEU A 63 12.06 6.01 9.68
N LEU A 64 12.65 5.18 10.56
CA LEU A 64 11.88 4.44 11.57
C LEU A 64 11.13 5.36 12.54
N GLU A 65 11.74 6.46 12.97
CA GLU A 65 11.11 7.42 13.89
C GLU A 65 10.04 8.25 13.18
N THR A 66 10.28 8.60 11.92
CA THR A 66 9.42 9.52 11.17
C THR A 66 8.28 8.85 10.42
N LEU A 67 8.43 7.58 10.01
CA LEU A 67 7.41 6.85 9.26
C LEU A 67 6.05 6.83 9.99
N PRO A 68 5.96 6.54 11.31
CA PRO A 68 4.68 6.61 12.03
C PRO A 68 4.09 8.02 12.16
N LEU A 69 4.89 9.06 11.91
CA LEU A 69 4.49 10.48 11.98
C LEU A 69 4.01 11.00 10.63
N VAL A 70 4.64 10.59 9.53
CA VAL A 70 4.28 11.03 8.16
C VAL A 70 3.32 10.06 7.45
N TYR A 71 3.13 8.87 8.01
CA TYR A 71 2.21 7.84 7.56
C TYR A 71 1.37 7.29 8.73
N THR A 72 0.88 6.06 8.63
CA THR A 72 0.05 5.44 9.66
C THR A 72 0.86 5.19 10.94
N PRO A 73 0.27 5.41 12.14
CA PRO A 73 -1.13 5.78 12.38
C PRO A 73 -1.40 7.30 12.38
N THR A 74 -0.39 8.16 12.54
CA THR A 74 -0.61 9.61 12.79
C THR A 74 -1.31 10.32 11.63
N VAL A 75 -1.08 9.89 10.38
CA VAL A 75 -1.75 10.46 9.20
C VAL A 75 -3.28 10.31 9.27
N GLY A 76 -3.78 9.27 9.94
CA GLY A 76 -5.22 9.08 10.15
C GLY A 76 -5.83 10.17 11.03
N GLU A 77 -5.19 10.46 12.18
CA GLU A 77 -5.57 11.59 13.04
C GLU A 77 -5.43 12.92 12.27
N ALA A 78 -4.37 13.05 11.47
CA ALA A 78 -4.15 14.23 10.65
C ALA A 78 -5.27 14.45 9.62
N CYS A 79 -5.79 13.38 9.00
CA CYS A 79 -6.93 13.46 8.10
C CYS A 79 -8.20 13.87 8.86
N GLN A 80 -8.49 13.29 10.03
CA GLN A 80 -9.66 13.70 10.82
C GLN A 80 -9.65 15.20 11.15
N LYS A 81 -8.45 15.77 11.36
CA LYS A 81 -8.25 17.18 11.73
C LYS A 81 -7.77 18.06 10.56
N PHE A 82 -7.78 17.56 9.32
CA PHE A 82 -7.04 18.19 8.22
C PHE A 82 -7.47 19.64 7.96
N SER A 83 -8.78 19.87 7.87
CA SER A 83 -9.36 21.21 7.72
C SER A 83 -8.97 22.17 8.85
N SER A 84 -9.02 21.74 10.11
CA SER A 84 -8.68 22.60 11.25
C SER A 84 -7.17 22.89 11.37
N MET A 85 -6.33 22.03 10.81
CA MET A 85 -4.87 22.20 10.76
C MET A 85 -4.38 22.87 9.48
N PHE A 86 -5.27 23.20 8.54
CA PHE A 86 -4.91 23.74 7.23
C PHE A 86 -4.11 25.05 7.35
N ARG A 87 -3.07 25.20 6.52
CA ARG A 87 -2.17 26.38 6.54
C ARG A 87 -1.89 26.93 5.16
N ARG A 88 -1.52 26.06 4.23
CA ARG A 88 -1.23 26.40 2.84
C ARG A 88 -1.89 25.35 1.95
N PRO A 89 -2.42 25.76 0.79
CA PRO A 89 -2.96 24.82 -0.17
C PRO A 89 -1.86 23.89 -0.68
N GLU A 90 -2.18 22.61 -0.73
CA GLU A 90 -1.39 21.55 -1.36
C GLU A 90 -2.34 20.70 -2.20
N GLY A 91 -1.85 20.15 -3.31
CA GLY A 91 -2.65 19.27 -4.17
C GLY A 91 -3.73 19.98 -5.00
N LEU A 92 -4.42 19.16 -5.77
CA LEU A 92 -5.48 19.55 -6.70
C LEU A 92 -6.82 19.08 -6.13
N THR A 93 -7.74 20.01 -5.90
CA THR A 93 -9.13 19.69 -5.52
C THR A 93 -10.02 19.79 -6.75
N LEU A 94 -10.73 18.72 -7.08
CA LEU A 94 -11.66 18.65 -8.20
C LEU A 94 -13.04 18.31 -7.64
N THR A 95 -13.99 19.22 -7.80
CA THR A 95 -15.30 19.12 -7.17
C THR A 95 -16.39 18.81 -8.18
N LEU A 96 -17.57 18.41 -7.70
CA LEU A 96 -18.76 18.27 -8.56
C LEU A 96 -19.10 19.56 -9.34
N LYS A 97 -18.73 20.74 -8.80
CA LYS A 97 -18.97 22.04 -9.45
C LYS A 97 -18.03 22.30 -10.63
N ASP A 98 -16.94 21.54 -10.73
CA ASP A 98 -15.94 21.70 -11.79
C ASP A 98 -16.25 20.85 -13.03
N LYS A 99 -17.30 20.02 -12.98
CA LYS A 99 -17.74 19.17 -14.09
C LYS A 99 -18.00 20.00 -15.36
N GLY A 100 -17.45 19.53 -16.49
CA GLY A 100 -17.40 20.25 -17.77
C GLY A 100 -16.28 21.28 -17.87
N ASN A 101 -15.50 21.49 -16.81
CA ASN A 101 -14.39 22.45 -16.74
C ASN A 101 -13.11 21.83 -16.14
N ILE A 102 -13.06 20.51 -15.96
CA ILE A 102 -11.95 19.82 -15.28
C ILE A 102 -10.62 20.09 -15.99
N GLY A 103 -10.61 20.12 -17.33
CA GLY A 103 -9.41 20.42 -18.10
C GLY A 103 -8.76 21.77 -17.74
N LYS A 104 -9.56 22.79 -17.39
CA LYS A 104 -9.03 24.09 -16.92
C LYS A 104 -8.46 23.98 -15.50
N CYS A 105 -9.13 23.24 -14.62
CA CYS A 105 -8.66 23.02 -13.24
C CYS A 105 -7.32 22.28 -13.24
N VAL A 106 -7.21 21.22 -14.05
CA VAL A 106 -5.97 20.43 -14.24
C VAL A 106 -4.83 21.28 -14.82
N ALA A 107 -5.14 22.23 -15.72
CA ALA A 107 -4.16 23.14 -16.30
C ALA A 107 -3.58 24.17 -15.31
N ASN A 108 -4.25 24.42 -14.17
CA ASN A 108 -3.76 25.33 -13.12
C ASN A 108 -2.65 24.72 -12.25
N TRP A 109 -2.34 23.42 -12.41
CA TRP A 109 -1.24 22.81 -11.66
C TRP A 109 0.08 23.55 -11.95
N PRO A 110 0.82 24.01 -10.93
CA PRO A 110 1.90 25.00 -11.10
C PRO A 110 3.21 24.40 -11.62
N ARG A 111 3.17 23.18 -12.17
CA ARG A 111 4.33 22.50 -12.73
C ARG A 111 4.24 22.41 -14.25
N PRO A 112 5.37 22.47 -14.96
CA PRO A 112 5.40 22.23 -16.41
C PRO A 112 4.71 20.92 -16.78
N GLN A 113 4.14 20.87 -17.98
CA GLN A 113 3.34 19.72 -18.45
C GLN A 113 4.09 18.39 -18.40
N ASP A 114 5.39 18.42 -18.63
CA ASP A 114 6.26 17.27 -18.68
C ASP A 114 6.85 16.90 -17.30
N THR A 115 6.47 17.58 -16.22
CA THR A 115 7.03 17.33 -14.87
C THR A 115 6.27 16.26 -14.09
N PRO A 116 4.92 16.27 -13.98
CA PRO A 116 4.19 15.25 -13.23
C PRO A 116 4.40 13.83 -13.78
N ARG A 117 4.60 12.88 -12.87
CA ARG A 117 4.83 11.46 -13.18
C ARG A 117 4.02 10.51 -12.29
N VAL A 118 3.71 10.92 -11.06
CA VAL A 118 2.91 10.10 -10.14
C VAL A 118 1.85 10.98 -9.50
N ALA A 119 0.58 10.57 -9.62
CA ALA A 119 -0.54 11.14 -8.90
C ALA A 119 -1.13 10.11 -7.94
N VAL A 120 -1.61 10.58 -6.79
CA VAL A 120 -2.44 9.78 -5.89
C VAL A 120 -3.79 10.49 -5.77
N ILE A 121 -4.88 9.77 -6.04
CA ILE A 121 -6.24 10.30 -6.10
C ILE A 121 -7.19 9.55 -5.16
N THR A 122 -7.97 10.32 -4.39
CA THR A 122 -8.98 9.80 -3.46
C THR A 122 -10.27 10.64 -3.52
N ASP A 123 -11.41 10.06 -3.17
CA ASP A 123 -12.65 10.80 -2.85
C ASP A 123 -12.91 10.92 -1.33
N GLY A 124 -11.99 10.40 -0.51
CA GLY A 124 -12.07 10.41 0.94
C GLY A 124 -13.22 9.60 1.53
N SER A 125 -13.86 8.70 0.76
CA SER A 125 -15.02 7.93 1.23
C SER A 125 -14.66 6.79 2.18
N ARG A 126 -13.40 6.36 2.19
CA ARG A 126 -12.92 5.29 3.07
C ARG A 126 -11.46 5.53 3.48
N ILE A 127 -11.21 6.62 4.21
CA ILE A 127 -9.87 6.91 4.71
C ILE A 127 -9.47 5.88 5.77
N LEU A 128 -8.50 5.01 5.44
CA LEU A 128 -8.05 3.92 6.30
C LEU A 128 -9.24 3.11 6.86
N GLY A 129 -9.26 2.90 8.18
CA GLY A 129 -10.41 2.36 8.93
C GLY A 129 -11.29 3.43 9.59
N LEU A 130 -11.15 4.70 9.19
CA LEU A 130 -11.82 5.86 9.81
C LEU A 130 -13.12 6.26 9.12
N GLY A 131 -13.38 5.70 7.93
CA GLY A 131 -14.60 5.94 7.16
C GLY A 131 -14.52 7.20 6.30
N ASP A 132 -15.66 7.85 6.11
CA ASP A 132 -15.79 9.02 5.24
C ASP A 132 -15.21 10.28 5.91
N LEU A 133 -14.17 10.84 5.32
CA LEU A 133 -13.57 12.12 5.72
C LEU A 133 -13.69 13.20 4.62
N GLY A 134 -14.39 12.92 3.52
CA GLY A 134 -14.60 13.86 2.41
C GLY A 134 -13.30 14.51 1.92
N TRP A 135 -13.32 15.83 1.79
CA TRP A 135 -12.16 16.61 1.33
C TRP A 135 -10.91 16.43 2.20
N ASN A 136 -11.06 16.14 3.49
CA ASN A 136 -9.93 15.92 4.39
C ASN A 136 -9.08 14.70 3.98
N GLY A 137 -9.63 13.80 3.15
CA GLY A 137 -8.90 12.67 2.57
C GLY A 137 -7.66 13.08 1.76
N LEU A 138 -7.55 14.33 1.32
CA LEU A 138 -6.36 14.87 0.66
C LEU A 138 -5.06 14.59 1.44
N GLY A 139 -5.13 14.56 2.78
CA GLY A 139 -4.00 14.23 3.65
C GLY A 139 -3.35 12.87 3.35
N ILE A 140 -4.13 11.86 2.96
CA ILE A 140 -3.60 10.54 2.58
C ILE A 140 -2.81 10.61 1.28
N THR A 141 -3.33 11.30 0.27
CA THR A 141 -2.63 11.43 -1.03
C THR A 141 -1.27 12.12 -0.87
N ILE A 142 -1.22 13.14 -0.01
CA ILE A 142 0.00 13.86 0.37
C ILE A 142 0.98 12.93 1.11
N GLY A 143 0.47 12.11 2.04
CA GLY A 143 1.27 11.13 2.78
C GLY A 143 1.90 10.08 1.86
N LYS A 144 1.10 9.45 0.99
CA LYS A 144 1.55 8.46 0.01
C LYS A 144 2.60 9.03 -0.95
N LEU A 145 2.38 10.23 -1.47
CA LEU A 145 3.37 10.90 -2.32
C LEU A 145 4.66 11.26 -1.57
N SER A 146 4.58 11.56 -0.28
CA SER A 146 5.79 11.73 0.54
C SER A 146 6.60 10.43 0.63
N LEU A 147 5.93 9.26 0.66
CA LEU A 147 6.59 7.96 0.62
C LEU A 147 7.12 7.60 -0.78
N TYR A 148 6.48 8.03 -1.87
CA TYR A 148 7.09 7.92 -3.21
C TYR A 148 8.46 8.61 -3.28
N VAL A 149 8.59 9.79 -2.67
CA VAL A 149 9.85 10.53 -2.66
C VAL A 149 10.84 9.90 -1.68
N ALA A 150 10.42 9.66 -0.43
CA ALA A 150 11.31 9.16 0.61
C ALA A 150 11.76 7.71 0.35
N CYS A 151 10.86 6.84 -0.07
CA CYS A 151 11.12 5.42 -0.31
C CYS A 151 11.64 5.16 -1.73
N ALA A 152 11.04 5.71 -2.78
CA ALA A 152 11.46 5.39 -4.15
C ALA A 152 12.30 6.48 -4.84
N GLY A 153 12.51 7.64 -4.22
CA GLY A 153 13.25 8.72 -4.88
C GLY A 153 12.53 9.27 -6.11
N VAL A 154 11.20 9.17 -6.17
CA VAL A 154 10.45 9.96 -7.15
C VAL A 154 10.75 11.44 -6.88
N HIS A 155 11.04 12.21 -7.93
CA HIS A 155 11.32 13.62 -7.76
C HIS A 155 10.09 14.34 -7.16
N PRO A 156 10.23 15.13 -6.08
CA PRO A 156 9.07 15.67 -5.36
C PRO A 156 8.20 16.59 -6.24
N GLN A 157 8.81 17.34 -7.17
CA GLN A 157 8.05 18.18 -8.12
C GLN A 157 7.22 17.37 -9.13
N SER A 158 7.50 16.07 -9.30
CA SER A 158 6.77 15.16 -10.19
C SER A 158 5.56 14.51 -9.53
N THR A 159 5.27 14.84 -8.28
CA THR A 159 4.13 14.32 -7.52
C THR A 159 2.90 15.22 -7.66
N MET A 160 1.70 14.64 -7.68
CA MET A 160 0.44 15.37 -7.76
C MET A 160 -0.62 14.75 -6.82
N PRO A 161 -0.86 15.32 -5.62
CA PRO A 161 -1.95 14.88 -4.75
C PRO A 161 -3.28 15.40 -5.30
N ILE A 162 -4.30 14.54 -5.36
CA ILE A 162 -5.61 14.88 -5.91
C ILE A 162 -6.72 14.42 -4.96
N VAL A 163 -7.69 15.30 -4.67
CA VAL A 163 -8.92 14.94 -3.99
C VAL A 163 -10.13 15.24 -4.87
N VAL A 164 -11.03 14.26 -5.01
CA VAL A 164 -12.32 14.37 -5.70
C VAL A 164 -13.40 14.65 -4.67
N ASP A 165 -13.84 15.90 -4.57
CA ASP A 165 -14.80 16.33 -3.57
C ASP A 165 -16.23 16.40 -4.14
N ILE A 166 -17.02 15.38 -3.82
CA ILE A 166 -18.43 15.27 -4.17
C ILE A 166 -19.36 15.49 -2.95
N GLY A 167 -18.83 16.06 -1.87
CA GLY A 167 -19.48 16.08 -0.56
C GLY A 167 -19.02 14.95 0.36
N THR A 168 -19.63 14.87 1.54
CA THR A 168 -19.35 13.86 2.56
C THR A 168 -20.62 13.50 3.32
N ASP A 169 -20.77 12.23 3.67
CA ASP A 169 -21.88 11.74 4.49
C ASP A 169 -21.59 11.86 5.99
N ASN A 170 -20.38 12.30 6.35
CA ASN A 170 -19.97 12.52 7.73
C ASN A 170 -20.63 13.78 8.32
N GLU A 171 -21.64 13.58 9.18
CA GLU A 171 -22.37 14.67 9.85
C GLU A 171 -21.47 15.56 10.72
N GLU A 172 -20.42 15.02 11.35
CA GLU A 172 -19.52 15.83 12.17
C GLU A 172 -18.78 16.85 11.30
N LEU A 173 -18.30 16.44 10.12
CA LEU A 173 -17.64 17.34 9.16
C LEU A 173 -18.59 18.34 8.53
N LEU A 174 -19.82 17.93 8.20
CA LEU A 174 -20.83 18.84 7.65
C LEU A 174 -21.15 19.98 8.63
N ASN A 175 -21.19 19.66 9.93
CA ASN A 175 -21.49 20.61 11.00
C ASN A 175 -20.24 21.36 11.53
N ASP A 176 -19.02 20.92 11.22
CA ASP A 176 -17.79 21.58 11.63
C ASP A 176 -17.59 22.89 10.85
N PRO A 177 -17.62 24.08 11.47
CA PRO A 177 -17.43 25.36 10.78
C PRO A 177 -16.05 25.53 10.12
N LEU A 178 -15.06 24.69 10.47
CA LEU A 178 -13.74 24.71 9.86
C LEU A 178 -13.60 23.78 8.65
N TYR A 179 -14.57 22.87 8.41
CA TYR A 179 -14.51 21.98 7.24
C TYR A 179 -14.40 22.76 5.93
N LEU A 180 -13.39 22.40 5.13
CA LEU A 180 -13.01 23.09 3.89
C LEU A 180 -13.60 22.47 2.62
N GLY A 181 -14.17 21.26 2.71
CA GLY A 181 -14.83 20.62 1.57
C GLY A 181 -16.26 21.10 1.31
N LEU A 182 -16.89 20.55 0.28
CA LEU A 182 -18.28 20.81 -0.04
C LEU A 182 -19.20 20.38 1.10
N ARG A 183 -19.97 21.33 1.65
CA ARG A 183 -20.95 21.12 2.73
C ARG A 183 -22.27 20.58 2.18
N GLN A 184 -22.20 19.38 1.62
CA GLN A 184 -23.33 18.62 1.12
C GLN A 184 -23.06 17.13 1.32
N LYS A 185 -24.13 16.33 1.33
CA LYS A 185 -24.03 14.87 1.26
C LYS A 185 -23.37 14.43 -0.04
N ARG A 186 -22.80 13.21 -0.04
CA ARG A 186 -22.17 12.66 -1.24
C ARG A 186 -23.16 12.63 -2.40
N ALA A 187 -22.69 13.05 -3.56
CA ALA A 187 -23.43 12.93 -4.82
C ALA A 187 -23.71 11.46 -5.16
N SER A 188 -24.61 11.23 -6.13
CA SER A 188 -24.92 9.89 -6.61
C SER A 188 -23.69 9.19 -7.22
N ASP A 189 -23.70 7.86 -7.23
CA ASP A 189 -22.63 7.06 -7.86
C ASP A 189 -22.53 7.34 -9.37
N GLU A 190 -23.64 7.69 -10.03
CA GLU A 190 -23.68 8.11 -11.43
C GLU A 190 -22.94 9.44 -11.63
N GLU A 191 -23.25 10.46 -10.83
CA GLU A 191 -22.58 11.76 -10.89
C GLU A 191 -21.08 11.66 -10.61
N LEU A 192 -20.71 10.84 -9.61
CA LEU A 192 -19.31 10.54 -9.30
C LEU A 192 -18.62 9.88 -10.49
N THR A 193 -19.27 8.91 -11.13
CA THR A 193 -18.69 8.20 -12.28
C THR A 193 -18.42 9.16 -13.44
N GLU A 194 -19.39 10.00 -13.79
CA GLU A 194 -19.25 10.96 -14.88
C GLU A 194 -18.15 12.00 -14.59
N LEU A 195 -18.02 12.43 -13.33
CA LEU A 195 -16.94 13.31 -12.91
C LEU A 195 -15.57 12.63 -13.03
N VAL A 196 -15.43 11.41 -12.50
CA VAL A 196 -14.15 10.68 -12.53
C VAL A 196 -13.77 10.31 -13.97
N ASP A 197 -14.72 10.01 -14.86
CA ASP A 197 -14.46 9.81 -16.29
C ASP A 197 -13.80 11.05 -16.92
N GLU A 198 -14.36 12.24 -16.65
CA GLU A 198 -13.80 13.51 -17.14
C GLU A 198 -12.41 13.78 -16.53
N ILE A 199 -12.23 13.52 -15.23
CA ILE A 199 -10.94 13.65 -14.54
C ILE A 199 -9.88 12.77 -15.17
N MET A 200 -10.15 11.48 -15.34
CA MET A 200 -9.19 10.54 -15.91
C MET A 200 -8.82 10.93 -17.34
N TYR A 201 -9.81 11.35 -18.13
CA TYR A 201 -9.59 11.81 -19.51
C TYR A 201 -8.73 13.08 -19.57
N GLU A 202 -9.08 14.13 -18.82
CA GLU A 202 -8.35 15.40 -18.87
C GLU A 202 -6.96 15.30 -18.22
N LEU A 203 -6.79 14.49 -17.17
CA LEU A 203 -5.47 14.17 -16.61
C LEU A 203 -4.59 13.48 -17.65
N ASN A 204 -5.08 12.43 -18.33
CA ASN A 204 -4.28 11.70 -19.31
C ASN A 204 -3.96 12.57 -20.54
N LYS A 205 -4.94 13.35 -21.02
CA LYS A 205 -4.74 14.29 -22.14
C LYS A 205 -3.68 15.34 -21.83
N ARG A 206 -3.67 15.88 -20.61
CA ARG A 206 -2.66 16.88 -20.19
C ARG A 206 -1.33 16.22 -19.84
N TYR A 207 -1.34 15.10 -19.16
CA TYR A 207 -0.17 14.40 -18.61
C TYR A 207 -0.19 12.93 -19.08
N PRO A 208 0.19 12.65 -20.35
CA PRO A 208 0.04 11.31 -20.95
C PRO A 208 0.90 10.22 -20.30
N PHE A 209 1.90 10.60 -19.50
CA PHE A 209 2.82 9.69 -18.80
C PHE A 209 2.66 9.72 -17.27
N LEU A 210 1.51 10.22 -16.79
CA LEU A 210 1.20 10.28 -15.36
C LEU A 210 0.68 8.93 -14.89
N ILE A 211 1.40 8.27 -13.98
CA ILE A 211 0.90 7.10 -13.27
C ILE A 211 -0.12 7.55 -12.22
N ILE A 212 -1.32 6.98 -12.22
CA ILE A 212 -2.43 7.38 -11.34
C ILE A 212 -2.71 6.25 -10.33
N GLN A 213 -2.39 6.49 -9.06
CA GLN A 213 -2.73 5.59 -7.96
C GLN A 213 -4.08 5.99 -7.34
N PHE A 214 -5.05 5.08 -7.36
CA PHE A 214 -6.29 5.24 -6.62
C PHE A 214 -6.10 4.78 -5.17
N GLU A 215 -6.58 5.58 -4.22
CA GLU A 215 -6.39 5.37 -2.79
C GLU A 215 -7.65 5.70 -1.97
N ASP A 216 -7.98 4.86 -0.99
CA ASP A 216 -8.99 5.08 0.05
C ASP A 216 -10.40 5.42 -0.49
N TRP A 217 -10.77 4.76 -1.59
CA TRP A 217 -12.13 4.77 -2.12
C TRP A 217 -13.00 3.73 -1.40
N SER A 218 -14.32 3.97 -1.35
CA SER A 218 -15.29 2.98 -0.90
C SER A 218 -15.08 1.68 -1.66
N SER A 219 -15.22 0.53 -1.01
CA SER A 219 -14.86 -0.75 -1.63
C SER A 219 -15.58 -0.96 -2.98
N ALA A 220 -16.86 -0.58 -3.08
CA ALA A 220 -17.61 -0.69 -4.33
C ALA A 220 -16.99 0.18 -5.44
N ASN A 221 -16.65 1.44 -5.15
CA ASN A 221 -16.07 2.36 -6.12
C ASN A 221 -14.62 2.01 -6.47
N ALA A 222 -13.83 1.52 -5.52
CA ALA A 222 -12.47 1.03 -5.76
C ALA A 222 -12.45 -0.07 -6.83
N PHE A 223 -13.29 -1.11 -6.69
CA PHE A 223 -13.39 -2.18 -7.69
C PHE A 223 -13.97 -1.69 -9.02
N LYS A 224 -15.04 -0.88 -8.98
CA LYS A 224 -15.68 -0.31 -10.17
C LYS A 224 -14.69 0.51 -11.00
N PHE A 225 -13.91 1.39 -10.38
CA PHE A 225 -12.98 2.25 -11.09
C PHE A 225 -11.72 1.52 -11.54
N LEU A 226 -11.22 0.56 -10.76
CA LEU A 226 -10.15 -0.32 -11.20
C LEU A 226 -10.56 -1.06 -12.50
N ASP A 227 -11.71 -1.71 -12.51
CA ASP A 227 -12.25 -2.41 -13.69
C ASP A 227 -12.42 -1.48 -14.90
N ARG A 228 -12.97 -0.30 -14.65
CA ARG A 228 -13.28 0.69 -15.69
C ARG A 228 -12.05 1.29 -16.37
N TYR A 229 -10.94 1.44 -15.64
CA TYR A 229 -9.81 2.30 -16.05
C TYR A 229 -8.47 1.58 -16.22
N GLN A 230 -8.23 0.41 -15.59
CA GLN A 230 -6.92 -0.27 -15.62
C GLN A 230 -6.40 -0.57 -17.04
N ASN A 231 -7.31 -0.86 -17.97
CA ASN A 231 -6.99 -1.15 -19.37
C ASN A 231 -7.04 0.09 -20.30
N LYS A 232 -7.27 1.29 -19.74
CA LYS A 232 -7.40 2.55 -20.49
C LYS A 232 -6.33 3.57 -20.13
N TYR A 233 -5.91 3.58 -18.86
CA TYR A 233 -4.96 4.54 -18.33
C TYR A 233 -3.84 3.84 -17.56
N PRO A 234 -2.66 4.47 -17.39
CA PRO A 234 -1.60 3.97 -16.52
C PRO A 234 -1.98 4.20 -15.06
N MET A 235 -2.77 3.27 -14.52
CA MET A 235 -3.31 3.37 -13.16
C MET A 235 -3.25 2.03 -12.44
N PHE A 236 -3.21 2.10 -11.11
CA PHE A 236 -3.45 0.94 -10.23
C PHE A 236 -4.20 1.41 -8.97
N ASN A 237 -4.75 0.48 -8.20
CA ASN A 237 -5.37 0.78 -6.90
C ASN A 237 -4.55 0.15 -5.77
N ASP A 238 -4.03 0.95 -4.85
CA ASP A 238 -3.11 0.45 -3.81
C ASP A 238 -3.82 -0.43 -2.77
N ASP A 239 -5.07 -0.10 -2.43
CA ASP A 239 -5.86 -0.86 -1.46
C ASP A 239 -6.20 -2.28 -1.94
N ILE A 240 -6.34 -2.46 -3.25
CA ILE A 240 -6.63 -3.75 -3.89
C ILE A 240 -5.33 -4.43 -4.31
N GLN A 241 -4.57 -3.80 -5.21
CA GLN A 241 -3.42 -4.40 -5.88
C GLN A 241 -2.16 -4.31 -5.02
N GLY A 242 -1.89 -3.16 -4.40
CA GLY A 242 -0.72 -3.00 -3.51
C GLY A 242 -0.80 -3.85 -2.25
N THR A 243 -1.98 -3.89 -1.61
CA THR A 243 -2.26 -4.79 -0.49
C THR A 243 -2.15 -6.26 -0.90
N GLY A 244 -2.71 -6.64 -2.06
CA GLY A 244 -2.57 -7.99 -2.59
C GLY A 244 -1.12 -8.39 -2.84
N ALA A 245 -0.34 -7.51 -3.45
CA ALA A 245 1.07 -7.73 -3.76
C ALA A 245 1.94 -7.88 -2.50
N VAL A 246 1.74 -7.04 -1.47
CA VAL A 246 2.53 -7.19 -0.24
C VAL A 246 2.18 -8.50 0.47
N ILE A 247 0.90 -8.88 0.55
CA ILE A 247 0.49 -10.16 1.15
C ILE A 247 1.07 -11.35 0.38
N LEU A 248 1.04 -11.30 -0.96
CA LEU A 248 1.66 -12.31 -1.81
C LEU A 248 3.17 -12.41 -1.55
N GLY A 249 3.88 -11.29 -1.47
CA GLY A 249 5.32 -11.25 -1.20
C GLY A 249 5.69 -11.93 0.13
N GLY A 250 4.96 -11.62 1.21
CA GLY A 250 5.15 -12.28 2.49
C GLY A 250 4.74 -13.76 2.47
N PHE A 251 3.67 -14.09 1.73
CA PHE A 251 3.21 -15.46 1.58
C PHE A 251 4.22 -16.33 0.84
N ILE A 252 4.87 -15.83 -0.22
CA ILE A 252 5.93 -16.57 -0.93
C ILE A 252 7.04 -16.96 0.03
N ASN A 253 7.52 -16.03 0.85
CA ASN A 253 8.56 -16.31 1.84
C ASN A 253 8.06 -17.28 2.93
N ALA A 254 6.81 -17.16 3.35
CA ALA A 254 6.19 -18.07 4.31
C ALA A 254 6.05 -19.50 3.74
N ALA A 255 5.62 -19.62 2.49
CA ALA A 255 5.49 -20.88 1.77
C ALA A 255 6.85 -21.56 1.57
N ARG A 256 7.90 -20.80 1.22
CA ARG A 256 9.30 -21.29 1.14
C ARG A 256 9.76 -21.87 2.48
N LYS A 257 9.54 -21.15 3.59
CA LYS A 257 9.89 -21.62 4.96
C LYS A 257 9.08 -22.85 5.41
N SER A 258 7.78 -22.86 5.12
CA SER A 258 6.89 -23.99 5.44
C SER A 258 7.28 -25.25 4.65
N THR A 259 7.62 -25.08 3.37
CA THR A 259 8.13 -26.12 2.47
C THR A 259 9.46 -26.68 2.98
N GLU A 260 10.43 -25.81 3.32
CA GLU A 260 11.73 -26.23 3.86
C GLU A 260 11.58 -27.10 5.12
N ALA A 261 10.71 -26.70 6.06
CA ALA A 261 10.49 -27.45 7.28
C ALA A 261 9.78 -28.80 7.02
N SER A 262 8.77 -28.81 6.15
CA SER A 262 7.91 -29.97 5.89
C SER A 262 8.55 -31.00 4.96
N GLY A 263 9.32 -30.54 3.96
CA GLY A 263 9.76 -31.32 2.80
C GLY A 263 8.69 -31.46 1.71
N GLN A 264 7.54 -30.77 1.83
CA GLN A 264 6.46 -30.79 0.84
C GLN A 264 6.72 -29.75 -0.26
N PRO A 265 6.38 -30.02 -1.54
CA PRO A 265 6.46 -29.06 -2.63
C PRO A 265 5.70 -27.74 -2.38
N LEU A 266 6.15 -26.64 -3.01
CA LEU A 266 5.45 -25.34 -2.96
C LEU A 266 4.05 -25.41 -3.58
N GLU A 267 3.84 -26.26 -4.59
CA GLU A 267 2.54 -26.48 -5.22
C GLU A 267 1.52 -27.12 -4.26
N ASP A 268 1.96 -27.82 -3.21
CA ASP A 268 1.08 -28.47 -2.23
C ASP A 268 0.55 -27.52 -1.14
N GLN A 269 0.88 -26.22 -1.21
CA GLN A 269 0.32 -25.24 -0.29
C GLN A 269 -1.21 -25.16 -0.45
N ARG A 270 -1.90 -25.01 0.68
CA ARG A 270 -3.37 -24.96 0.76
C ARG A 270 -3.77 -23.75 1.60
N ILE A 271 -4.44 -22.78 0.97
CA ILE A 271 -4.73 -21.48 1.55
C ILE A 271 -6.19 -21.42 2.00
N LEU A 272 -6.41 -21.18 3.29
CA LEU A 272 -7.74 -20.93 3.86
C LEU A 272 -7.90 -19.43 4.21
N MET A 273 -8.75 -18.74 3.46
CA MET A 273 -9.13 -17.35 3.70
C MET A 273 -10.33 -17.30 4.65
N VAL A 274 -10.14 -16.66 5.82
CA VAL A 274 -11.19 -16.43 6.81
C VAL A 274 -11.80 -15.04 6.59
N GLY A 275 -12.96 -15.02 5.96
CA GLY A 275 -13.60 -13.84 5.42
C GLY A 275 -13.63 -13.87 3.88
N ALA A 276 -14.80 -13.61 3.30
CA ALA A 276 -15.00 -13.62 1.84
C ALA A 276 -15.64 -12.31 1.35
N GLY A 277 -15.26 -11.18 1.97
CA GLY A 277 -15.58 -9.86 1.44
C GLY A 277 -14.80 -9.57 0.17
N SER A 278 -15.16 -8.51 -0.55
CA SER A 278 -14.53 -8.16 -1.83
C SER A 278 -13.01 -7.97 -1.72
N ALA A 279 -12.52 -7.32 -0.65
CA ALA A 279 -11.09 -7.17 -0.38
C ALA A 279 -10.38 -8.53 -0.18
N SER A 280 -10.98 -9.44 0.60
CA SER A 280 -10.44 -10.79 0.81
C SER A 280 -10.39 -11.60 -0.49
N VAL A 281 -11.43 -11.50 -1.32
CA VAL A 281 -11.44 -12.11 -2.66
C VAL A 281 -10.37 -11.51 -3.57
N GLY A 282 -10.12 -10.19 -3.50
CA GLY A 282 -9.03 -9.55 -4.23
C GLY A 282 -7.67 -10.10 -3.84
N VAL A 283 -7.39 -10.21 -2.54
CA VAL A 283 -6.16 -10.83 -2.01
C VAL A 283 -6.07 -12.29 -2.41
N ALA A 284 -7.16 -13.05 -2.34
CA ALA A 284 -7.20 -14.44 -2.76
C ALA A 284 -6.84 -14.61 -4.24
N LYS A 285 -7.32 -13.72 -5.13
CA LYS A 285 -6.92 -13.72 -6.55
C LYS A 285 -5.43 -13.45 -6.72
N GLN A 286 -4.87 -12.51 -5.96
CA GLN A 286 -3.43 -12.24 -5.96
C GLN A 286 -2.63 -13.44 -5.46
N LEU A 287 -3.11 -14.16 -4.43
CA LEU A 287 -2.49 -15.40 -3.96
C LEU A 287 -2.58 -16.54 -4.97
N MET A 288 -3.52 -16.54 -5.92
CA MET A 288 -3.49 -17.51 -7.03
C MET A 288 -2.24 -17.34 -7.88
N ASN A 289 -1.71 -16.11 -7.99
CA ASN A 289 -0.54 -15.85 -8.81
C ASN A 289 0.68 -16.62 -8.30
N PHE A 290 0.77 -16.93 -7.00
CA PHE A 290 1.78 -17.85 -6.47
C PHE A 290 1.79 -19.19 -7.20
N PHE A 291 0.62 -19.78 -7.43
CA PHE A 291 0.49 -21.08 -8.08
C PHE A 291 0.68 -20.97 -9.60
N THR A 292 0.19 -19.90 -10.23
CA THR A 292 0.37 -19.73 -11.68
C THR A 292 1.84 -19.47 -12.04
N GLU A 293 2.59 -18.76 -11.20
CA GLU A 293 4.04 -18.61 -11.35
C GLU A 293 4.81 -19.92 -11.16
N LEU A 294 4.23 -20.90 -10.45
CA LEU A 294 4.73 -22.28 -10.39
C LEU A 294 4.32 -23.13 -11.61
N GLY A 295 3.55 -22.56 -12.55
CA GLY A 295 3.14 -23.20 -13.79
C GLY A 295 1.73 -23.82 -13.77
N LEU A 296 0.96 -23.64 -12.69
CA LEU A 296 -0.43 -24.11 -12.65
C LEU A 296 -1.34 -23.22 -13.50
N THR A 297 -2.38 -23.81 -14.08
CA THR A 297 -3.46 -23.04 -14.71
C THR A 297 -4.27 -22.27 -13.67
N GLU A 298 -4.99 -21.22 -14.08
CA GLU A 298 -5.89 -20.46 -13.19
C GLU A 298 -6.89 -21.37 -12.46
N GLN A 299 -7.47 -22.36 -13.17
CA GLN A 299 -8.42 -23.31 -12.58
C GLN A 299 -7.75 -24.19 -11.52
N GLN A 300 -6.54 -24.68 -11.77
CA GLN A 300 -5.77 -25.44 -10.78
C GLN A 300 -5.41 -24.55 -9.58
N ALA A 301 -4.87 -23.35 -9.81
CA ALA A 301 -4.52 -22.41 -8.76
C ALA A 301 -5.71 -22.09 -7.84
N LYS A 302 -6.90 -21.90 -8.42
CA LYS A 302 -8.15 -21.70 -7.68
C LYS A 302 -8.49 -22.87 -6.76
N GLU A 303 -8.13 -24.10 -7.15
CA GLU A 303 -8.39 -25.30 -6.34
C GLU A 303 -7.55 -25.35 -5.06
N HIS A 304 -6.47 -24.57 -4.95
CA HIS A 304 -5.64 -24.43 -3.75
C HIS A 304 -6.13 -23.36 -2.76
N ILE A 305 -7.24 -22.68 -3.07
CA ILE A 305 -7.79 -21.61 -2.23
C ILE A 305 -9.21 -21.95 -1.78
N TRP A 306 -9.43 -21.84 -0.48
CA TRP A 306 -10.73 -21.98 0.18
C TRP A 306 -11.09 -20.66 0.86
N THR A 307 -12.34 -20.24 0.76
CA THR A 307 -12.83 -19.00 1.41
C THR A 307 -13.99 -19.31 2.34
N THR A 308 -14.08 -18.59 3.46
CA THR A 308 -15.18 -18.71 4.43
C THR A 308 -15.92 -17.38 4.59
N ASP A 309 -17.21 -17.46 4.91
CA ASP A 309 -18.00 -16.31 5.36
C ASP A 309 -18.78 -16.63 6.62
N SER A 310 -19.70 -15.75 7.03
CA SER A 310 -20.52 -15.92 8.24
C SER A 310 -21.39 -17.18 8.25
N LYS A 311 -21.49 -17.92 7.14
CA LYS A 311 -22.24 -19.18 7.02
C LYS A 311 -21.33 -20.41 6.89
N GLY A 312 -20.01 -20.24 7.01
CA GLY A 312 -19.02 -21.31 6.88
C GLY A 312 -18.30 -21.31 5.53
N LEU A 313 -17.85 -22.48 5.08
CA LEU A 313 -17.15 -22.65 3.81
C LEU A 313 -18.01 -22.17 2.64
N VAL A 314 -17.42 -21.44 1.70
CA VAL A 314 -18.12 -20.98 0.49
C VAL A 314 -18.11 -22.12 -0.54
N THR A 315 -19.27 -22.72 -0.76
CA THR A 315 -19.48 -23.82 -1.71
C THR A 315 -20.59 -23.46 -2.70
N ALA A 316 -20.51 -23.96 -3.93
CA ALA A 316 -21.48 -23.65 -4.98
C ALA A 316 -22.87 -24.27 -4.71
N ASN A 317 -22.92 -25.36 -3.94
CA ASN A 317 -24.15 -26.07 -3.57
C ASN A 317 -24.63 -25.76 -2.14
N ARG A 318 -24.15 -24.68 -1.51
CA ARG A 318 -24.55 -24.28 -0.15
C ARG A 318 -26.05 -23.95 -0.01
N GLY A 319 -26.73 -23.71 -1.13
CA GLY A 319 -28.17 -23.47 -1.19
C GLY A 319 -28.61 -22.02 -0.95
N ASP A 320 -27.69 -21.11 -0.66
CA ASP A 320 -27.96 -19.68 -0.58
C ASP A 320 -27.47 -18.91 -1.82
N LYS A 321 -28.02 -17.71 -2.03
CA LYS A 321 -27.55 -16.83 -3.10
C LYS A 321 -26.22 -16.19 -2.70
N LEU A 322 -25.13 -16.70 -3.26
CA LEU A 322 -23.81 -16.10 -3.09
C LEU A 322 -23.73 -14.74 -3.78
N ALA A 323 -23.13 -13.76 -3.09
CA ALA A 323 -22.73 -12.51 -3.71
C ALA A 323 -21.77 -12.79 -4.88
N GLU A 324 -21.84 -12.00 -5.95
CA GLU A 324 -21.10 -12.25 -7.20
C GLU A 324 -19.60 -12.45 -6.99
N HIS A 325 -18.96 -11.59 -6.18
CA HIS A 325 -17.54 -11.71 -5.87
C HIS A 325 -17.16 -13.03 -5.17
N LYS A 326 -18.07 -13.69 -4.44
CA LYS A 326 -17.79 -14.97 -3.77
C LYS A 326 -17.84 -16.17 -4.70
N GLN A 327 -18.59 -16.06 -5.81
CA GLN A 327 -18.81 -17.17 -6.73
C GLN A 327 -17.49 -17.63 -7.37
N TYR A 328 -16.56 -16.69 -7.58
CA TYR A 328 -15.27 -16.98 -8.18
C TYR A 328 -14.44 -18.01 -7.38
N PHE A 329 -14.56 -18.08 -6.04
CA PHE A 329 -13.85 -19.07 -5.21
C PHE A 329 -14.78 -20.14 -4.58
N ALA A 330 -16.03 -20.23 -5.04
CA ALA A 330 -16.94 -21.24 -4.53
C ALA A 330 -16.44 -22.66 -4.86
N ARG A 331 -16.41 -23.52 -3.84
CA ARG A 331 -15.99 -24.92 -3.98
C ARG A 331 -17.06 -25.79 -4.62
N HIS A 332 -16.62 -26.76 -5.41
CA HIS A 332 -17.47 -27.75 -6.07
C HIS A 332 -17.13 -29.20 -5.66
N ASP A 333 -16.05 -29.37 -4.89
CA ASP A 333 -15.45 -30.64 -4.48
C ASP A 333 -15.88 -31.09 -3.06
N ASN A 334 -16.84 -30.39 -2.45
CA ASN A 334 -17.35 -30.69 -1.11
C ASN A 334 -18.41 -31.80 -1.05
N GLY A 335 -18.86 -32.32 -2.20
CA GLY A 335 -19.97 -33.27 -2.27
C GLY A 335 -21.22 -32.71 -1.56
N ASP A 336 -21.92 -33.53 -0.78
CA ASP A 336 -23.10 -33.09 -0.02
C ASP A 336 -22.78 -32.44 1.34
N LYS A 337 -21.49 -32.31 1.69
CA LYS A 337 -21.06 -31.81 3.00
C LYS A 337 -20.99 -30.28 3.01
N GLN A 338 -21.45 -29.69 4.11
CA GLN A 338 -21.32 -28.26 4.39
C GLN A 338 -20.65 -28.10 5.76
N TYR A 339 -19.65 -27.22 5.82
CA TYR A 339 -18.82 -27.01 7.00
C TYR A 339 -19.05 -25.60 7.52
N LYS A 340 -19.53 -25.49 8.77
CA LYS A 340 -19.88 -24.19 9.39
C LYS A 340 -18.79 -23.68 10.30
N GLU A 341 -18.37 -24.51 11.24
CA GLU A 341 -17.35 -24.13 12.23
C GLU A 341 -15.96 -24.15 11.59
N LEU A 342 -15.12 -23.18 11.96
CA LEU A 342 -13.80 -22.99 11.35
C LEU A 342 -12.90 -24.21 11.59
N GLU A 343 -13.02 -24.84 12.75
CA GLU A 343 -12.34 -26.06 13.13
C GLU A 343 -12.66 -27.23 12.18
N ASP A 344 -13.94 -27.42 11.84
CA ASP A 344 -14.37 -28.47 10.91
C ASP A 344 -13.87 -28.18 9.48
N ILE A 345 -13.84 -26.90 9.10
CA ILE A 345 -13.28 -26.45 7.82
C ILE A 345 -11.78 -26.75 7.78
N ILE A 346 -11.04 -26.49 8.86
CA ILE A 346 -9.61 -26.80 8.96
C ILE A 346 -9.37 -28.32 8.87
N ASP A 347 -10.21 -29.15 9.48
CA ASP A 347 -10.06 -30.61 9.39
C ASP A 347 -10.32 -31.15 7.98
N TYR A 348 -11.28 -30.54 7.26
CA TYR A 348 -11.59 -30.88 5.87
C TYR A 348 -10.51 -30.38 4.90
N VAL A 349 -10.16 -29.09 5.01
CA VAL A 349 -9.23 -28.40 4.12
C VAL A 349 -7.78 -28.72 4.46
N LYS A 350 -7.44 -29.14 5.68
CA LYS A 350 -6.05 -29.32 6.15
C LYS A 350 -5.09 -28.24 5.62
N PRO A 351 -5.40 -26.95 5.83
CA PRO A 351 -4.66 -25.86 5.23
C PRO A 351 -3.22 -25.81 5.76
N THR A 352 -2.29 -25.41 4.89
CA THR A 352 -0.93 -25.06 5.29
C THR A 352 -0.84 -23.60 5.73
N ALA A 353 -1.75 -22.76 5.22
CA ALA A 353 -1.87 -21.36 5.54
C ALA A 353 -3.31 -20.94 5.86
N ILE A 354 -3.47 -20.15 6.92
CA ILE A 354 -4.73 -19.49 7.27
C ILE A 354 -4.53 -17.97 7.29
N LEU A 355 -5.35 -17.24 6.52
CA LEU A 355 -5.27 -15.78 6.39
C LEU A 355 -6.58 -15.15 6.82
N GLY A 356 -6.51 -14.20 7.75
CA GLY A 356 -7.66 -13.56 8.36
C GLY A 356 -7.95 -12.20 7.75
N MET A 357 -9.13 -12.03 7.18
CA MET A 357 -9.64 -10.75 6.65
C MET A 357 -11.12 -10.58 7.01
N SER A 358 -11.48 -10.96 8.24
CA SER A 358 -12.87 -11.01 8.72
C SER A 358 -13.28 -9.75 9.47
N THR A 359 -12.33 -8.97 9.98
CA THR A 359 -12.51 -7.86 10.94
C THR A 359 -13.16 -8.29 12.26
N ILE A 360 -13.12 -9.59 12.58
CA ILE A 360 -13.66 -10.17 13.81
C ILE A 360 -12.50 -10.66 14.67
N ARG A 361 -12.27 -9.96 15.78
CA ARG A 361 -11.23 -10.31 16.75
C ARG A 361 -11.47 -11.70 17.34
N GLY A 362 -10.40 -12.46 17.50
CA GLY A 362 -10.42 -13.75 18.20
C GLY A 362 -11.01 -14.89 17.39
N THR A 363 -11.13 -14.74 16.07
CA THR A 363 -11.54 -15.83 15.18
C THR A 363 -10.46 -16.90 15.03
N PHE A 364 -9.18 -16.55 15.21
CA PHE A 364 -8.09 -17.52 15.32
C PHE A 364 -7.93 -17.91 16.79
N THR A 365 -8.89 -18.70 17.27
CA THR A 365 -8.93 -19.19 18.66
C THR A 365 -7.70 -20.05 19.00
N PRO A 366 -7.42 -20.27 20.30
CA PRO A 366 -6.39 -21.23 20.72
C PRO A 366 -6.55 -22.61 20.07
N GLU A 367 -7.79 -23.07 19.89
CA GLU A 367 -8.13 -24.35 19.26
C GLU A 367 -7.77 -24.36 17.77
N VAL A 368 -8.10 -23.29 17.04
CA VAL A 368 -7.71 -23.09 15.63
C VAL A 368 -6.20 -23.09 15.47
N LEU A 369 -5.47 -22.33 16.31
CA LEU A 369 -4.01 -22.24 16.25
C LEU A 369 -3.35 -23.59 16.56
N LYS A 370 -3.83 -24.31 17.58
CA LYS A 370 -3.34 -25.66 17.92
C LYS A 370 -3.60 -26.66 16.79
N ARG A 371 -4.76 -26.59 16.11
CA ARG A 371 -5.06 -27.44 14.95
C ARG A 371 -4.10 -27.16 13.79
N MET A 372 -3.86 -25.89 13.47
CA MET A 372 -2.87 -25.50 12.46
C MET A 372 -1.49 -26.07 12.79
N ALA A 373 -1.05 -25.98 14.05
CA ALA A 373 0.23 -26.53 14.51
C ALA A 373 0.29 -28.06 14.55
N ALA A 374 -0.84 -28.74 14.74
CA ALA A 374 -0.91 -30.20 14.68
C ALA A 374 -0.83 -30.72 13.23
N LEU A 375 -1.36 -29.96 12.27
CA LEU A 375 -1.35 -30.32 10.84
C LEU A 375 -0.02 -29.99 10.16
N ASN A 376 0.68 -28.95 10.61
CA ASN A 376 1.83 -28.39 9.91
C ASN A 376 3.04 -28.29 10.82
N LYS A 377 4.22 -28.72 10.33
CA LYS A 377 5.49 -28.55 11.09
C LYS A 377 5.78 -27.07 11.39
N ARG A 378 5.46 -26.19 10.45
CA ARG A 378 5.47 -24.73 10.60
C ARG A 378 4.20 -24.15 9.97
N PRO A 379 3.12 -23.93 10.75
CA PRO A 379 1.88 -23.38 10.20
C PRO A 379 2.07 -21.92 9.77
N ILE A 380 1.48 -21.54 8.64
CA ILE A 380 1.43 -20.13 8.21
C ILE A 380 0.13 -19.52 8.75
N VAL A 381 0.24 -18.44 9.51
CA VAL A 381 -0.90 -17.70 10.07
C VAL A 381 -0.70 -16.23 9.76
N MET A 382 -1.63 -15.63 9.00
CA MET A 382 -1.61 -14.18 8.77
C MET A 382 -2.87 -13.51 9.32
N ALA A 383 -2.72 -12.67 10.35
CA ALA A 383 -3.82 -11.92 10.98
C ALA A 383 -3.90 -10.50 10.38
N LEU A 384 -4.61 -10.36 9.26
CA LEU A 384 -4.51 -9.17 8.40
C LEU A 384 -5.58 -8.11 8.69
N SER A 385 -6.53 -8.38 9.58
CA SER A 385 -7.55 -7.39 9.94
C SER A 385 -6.97 -6.21 10.74
N ASN A 386 -7.37 -5.01 10.35
CA ASN A 386 -6.96 -3.73 10.95
C ASN A 386 -8.14 -3.02 11.63
N PRO A 387 -7.90 -2.18 12.66
CA PRO A 387 -6.64 -2.03 13.41
C PRO A 387 -6.36 -3.25 14.32
N THR A 388 -5.30 -3.24 15.13
CA THR A 388 -4.91 -4.34 16.05
C THR A 388 -6.06 -4.89 16.89
N SER A 389 -7.03 -4.04 17.28
CA SER A 389 -8.23 -4.47 18.03
C SER A 389 -9.21 -5.34 17.25
N LYS A 390 -8.99 -5.52 15.94
CA LYS A 390 -9.77 -6.34 15.01
C LYS A 390 -8.97 -7.52 14.45
N ALA A 391 -7.69 -7.64 14.76
CA ALA A 391 -6.84 -8.75 14.32
C ALA A 391 -7.40 -10.09 14.83
N GLU A 392 -7.30 -11.12 13.99
CA GLU A 392 -7.88 -12.44 14.24
C GLU A 392 -7.26 -13.15 15.46
N CYS A 393 -5.97 -12.94 15.71
CA CYS A 393 -5.25 -13.25 16.95
C CYS A 393 -4.07 -12.28 17.14
N THR A 394 -3.47 -12.26 18.32
CA THR A 394 -2.20 -11.57 18.56
C THR A 394 -1.00 -12.44 18.17
N PHE A 395 0.15 -11.80 17.95
CA PHE A 395 1.39 -12.52 17.73
C PHE A 395 1.78 -13.43 18.92
N GLU A 396 1.56 -12.96 20.15
CA GLU A 396 1.82 -13.74 21.37
C GLU A 396 0.92 -14.99 21.44
N GLU A 397 -0.37 -14.86 21.12
CA GLU A 397 -1.31 -15.99 21.05
C GLU A 397 -0.86 -16.99 19.97
N ALA A 398 -0.49 -16.50 18.79
CA ALA A 398 -0.01 -17.34 17.69
C ALA A 398 1.24 -18.14 18.10
N LEU A 399 2.24 -17.51 18.73
CA LEU A 399 3.43 -18.20 19.24
C LEU A 399 3.06 -19.25 20.30
N LYS A 400 2.31 -18.83 21.32
CA LYS A 400 1.94 -19.67 22.47
C LYS A 400 1.16 -20.91 22.07
N TYR A 401 0.18 -20.78 21.18
CA TYR A 401 -0.71 -21.87 20.82
C TYR A 401 -0.21 -22.72 19.64
N THR A 402 0.98 -22.42 19.12
CA THR A 402 1.64 -23.20 18.07
C THR A 402 3.01 -23.75 18.49
N ASP A 403 3.33 -23.74 19.78
CA ASP A 403 4.65 -24.11 20.32
C ASP A 403 5.81 -23.38 19.61
N ASN A 404 5.65 -22.09 19.33
CA ASN A 404 6.64 -21.23 18.67
C ASN A 404 6.98 -21.59 17.21
N LYS A 405 6.22 -22.51 16.59
CA LYS A 405 6.45 -23.02 15.22
C LYS A 405 5.89 -22.11 14.13
N VAL A 406 4.92 -21.25 14.47
CA VAL A 406 4.20 -20.40 13.51
C VAL A 406 5.14 -19.54 12.67
N ILE A 407 4.77 -19.41 11.41
CA ILE A 407 5.23 -18.36 10.50
C ILE A 407 4.12 -17.32 10.49
N PHE A 408 4.38 -16.14 11.06
CA PHE A 408 3.35 -15.16 11.37
C PHE A 408 3.55 -13.84 10.63
N ALA A 409 2.48 -13.28 10.07
CA ALA A 409 2.42 -11.90 9.62
C ALA A 409 1.12 -11.24 10.07
N ALA A 410 1.12 -9.92 10.21
CA ALA A 410 -0.07 -9.15 10.56
C ALA A 410 -0.28 -7.94 9.64
N GLY A 411 -1.53 -7.45 9.62
CA GLY A 411 -1.85 -6.18 8.97
C GLY A 411 -1.43 -4.96 9.81
N SER A 412 -1.52 -5.09 11.13
CA SER A 412 -1.14 -4.08 12.11
C SER A 412 0.13 -4.48 12.87
N PRO A 413 0.93 -3.51 13.36
CA PRO A 413 2.12 -3.82 14.14
C PRO A 413 1.73 -4.45 15.49
N PHE A 414 2.58 -5.37 15.96
CA PHE A 414 2.56 -5.94 17.30
C PHE A 414 3.91 -5.72 17.98
N ASP A 415 3.88 -5.59 19.31
CA ASP A 415 5.11 -5.50 20.09
C ASP A 415 5.93 -6.80 19.97
N PRO A 416 7.26 -6.72 20.02
CA PRO A 416 8.12 -7.91 20.08
C PRO A 416 7.79 -8.76 21.32
N VAL A 417 7.93 -10.08 21.18
CA VAL A 417 7.65 -11.05 22.25
C VAL A 417 8.93 -11.75 22.65
N GLU A 418 9.26 -11.74 23.95
CA GLU A 418 10.37 -12.52 24.51
C GLU A 418 9.93 -13.96 24.75
N ILE A 419 10.53 -14.91 24.04
CA ILE A 419 10.25 -16.34 24.22
C ILE A 419 11.51 -17.17 24.05
N ASP A 420 11.72 -18.14 24.94
CA ASP A 420 12.91 -19.01 24.97
C ASP A 420 14.25 -18.24 25.00
N GLY A 421 14.27 -17.07 25.64
CA GLY A 421 15.45 -16.19 25.72
C GLY A 421 15.80 -15.49 24.40
N LYS A 422 14.88 -15.45 23.44
CA LYS A 422 15.00 -14.72 22.17
C LYS A 422 13.83 -13.76 21.99
N THR A 423 14.14 -12.55 21.53
CA THR A 423 13.13 -11.62 21.04
C THR A 423 12.64 -12.07 19.67
N ARG A 424 11.32 -12.28 19.53
CA ARG A 424 10.65 -12.57 18.26
C ARG A 424 9.88 -11.33 17.81
N TYR A 425 9.83 -11.10 16.50
CA TYR A 425 9.16 -9.96 15.89
C TYR A 425 7.99 -10.44 15.02
N SER A 426 6.89 -9.68 15.02
CA SER A 426 5.80 -9.89 14.07
C SER A 426 6.13 -9.17 12.78
N ASP A 427 6.08 -9.87 11.66
CA ASP A 427 6.11 -9.27 10.33
C ASP A 427 4.85 -8.46 10.05
N GLN A 428 4.98 -7.35 9.31
CA GLN A 428 3.87 -6.52 8.88
C GLN A 428 3.88 -6.32 7.36
N GLY A 429 2.83 -6.81 6.69
CA GLY A 429 2.66 -6.62 5.25
C GLY A 429 2.05 -5.26 4.94
N ASN A 430 2.88 -4.21 4.87
CA ASN A 430 2.43 -2.86 4.54
C ASN A 430 2.71 -2.50 3.07
N ASN A 431 1.73 -1.93 2.37
CA ASN A 431 1.84 -1.58 0.96
C ASN A 431 2.91 -0.53 0.64
N PHE A 432 3.48 0.19 1.63
CA PHE A 432 4.63 1.07 1.40
C PHE A 432 5.87 0.36 0.82
N TYR A 433 5.98 -0.96 0.95
CA TYR A 433 7.02 -1.72 0.26
C TYR A 433 6.80 -1.81 -1.25
N ILE A 434 5.53 -1.73 -1.72
CA ILE A 434 5.15 -2.02 -3.09
C ILE A 434 4.99 -0.75 -3.92
N PHE A 435 4.03 0.11 -3.54
CA PHE A 435 3.60 1.21 -4.40
C PHE A 435 4.74 2.15 -4.82
N PRO A 436 5.75 2.46 -3.97
CA PRO A 436 6.82 3.36 -4.38
C PRO A 436 7.62 2.82 -5.57
N GLY A 437 7.99 1.53 -5.52
CA GLY A 437 8.75 0.88 -6.59
C GLY A 437 7.95 0.73 -7.88
N VAL A 438 6.66 0.37 -7.78
CA VAL A 438 5.76 0.25 -8.93
C VAL A 438 5.58 1.60 -9.64
N GLY A 439 5.28 2.67 -8.89
CA GLY A 439 5.12 3.98 -9.52
C GLY A 439 6.43 4.58 -10.00
N LEU A 440 7.59 4.26 -9.39
CA LEU A 440 8.90 4.62 -9.94
C LEU A 440 9.15 3.93 -11.28
N ALA A 441 8.91 2.62 -11.38
CA ALA A 441 9.05 1.87 -12.64
C ALA A 441 8.17 2.48 -13.74
N GLY A 442 6.90 2.73 -13.45
CA GLY A 442 5.98 3.36 -14.38
C GLY A 442 6.41 4.78 -14.79
N ALA A 443 6.88 5.59 -13.84
CA ALA A 443 7.35 6.95 -14.09
C ALA A 443 8.60 7.01 -14.98
N LEU A 444 9.59 6.15 -14.72
CA LEU A 444 10.85 6.10 -15.46
C LEU A 444 10.66 5.59 -16.89
N THR A 445 9.79 4.60 -17.09
CA THR A 445 9.50 4.01 -18.40
C THR A 445 8.37 4.69 -19.16
N ARG A 446 7.67 5.63 -18.52
CA ARG A 446 6.43 6.25 -19.06
C ARG A 446 5.42 5.16 -19.46
N ALA A 447 5.22 4.19 -18.58
CA ALA A 447 4.44 2.99 -18.88
C ALA A 447 3.02 3.33 -19.35
N LYS A 448 2.55 2.63 -20.37
CA LYS A 448 1.20 2.80 -20.93
C LYS A 448 0.11 2.29 -19.98
N HIS A 449 0.39 1.18 -19.29
CA HIS A 449 -0.49 0.52 -18.32
C HIS A 449 0.34 -0.09 -17.18
N ILE A 450 -0.27 -0.23 -16.01
CA ILE A 450 0.25 -1.05 -14.90
C ILE A 450 -0.65 -2.30 -14.84
N THR A 451 -0.19 -3.39 -15.44
CA THR A 451 -0.93 -4.65 -15.57
C THR A 451 -0.82 -5.49 -14.29
N GLU A 452 -1.71 -6.47 -14.15
CA GLU A 452 -1.71 -7.39 -13.02
C GLU A 452 -0.41 -8.21 -12.90
N SER A 453 0.22 -8.54 -14.03
CA SER A 453 1.55 -9.18 -14.08
C SER A 453 2.65 -8.25 -13.54
N ILE A 454 2.60 -6.94 -13.81
CA ILE A 454 3.54 -5.97 -13.21
C ILE A 454 3.33 -5.86 -11.69
N ILE A 455 2.08 -5.88 -11.23
CA ILE A 455 1.77 -5.93 -9.79
C ILE A 455 2.30 -7.23 -9.15
N THR A 456 2.10 -8.37 -9.81
CA THR A 456 2.62 -9.66 -9.35
C THR A 456 4.14 -9.66 -9.30
N GLU A 457 4.80 -9.10 -10.32
CA GLU A 457 6.26 -8.96 -10.37
C GLU A 457 6.79 -8.15 -9.16
N SER A 458 6.04 -7.13 -8.72
CA SER A 458 6.42 -6.37 -7.52
C SER A 458 6.39 -7.21 -6.23
N ALA A 459 5.45 -8.16 -6.13
CA ALA A 459 5.37 -9.09 -5.01
C ALA A 459 6.52 -10.11 -5.04
N LEU A 460 6.84 -10.64 -6.22
CA LEU A 460 7.99 -11.54 -6.43
C LEU A 460 9.30 -10.83 -6.06
N ALA A 461 9.47 -9.60 -6.54
CA ALA A 461 10.63 -8.77 -6.24
C ALA A 461 10.76 -8.47 -4.73
N LEU A 462 9.65 -8.16 -4.06
CA LEU A 462 9.65 -8.00 -2.61
C LEU A 462 10.10 -9.29 -1.90
N ALA A 463 9.52 -10.44 -2.27
CA ALA A 463 9.89 -11.72 -1.68
C ALA A 463 11.37 -12.06 -1.88
N ASP A 464 11.92 -11.76 -3.06
CA ASP A 464 13.31 -12.04 -3.42
C ASP A 464 14.32 -11.03 -2.84
N SER A 465 13.87 -9.93 -2.23
CA SER A 465 14.72 -8.84 -1.72
C SER A 465 15.32 -9.08 -0.31
N MET A 466 14.99 -10.23 0.30
CA MET A 466 15.45 -10.60 1.64
C MET A 466 16.97 -10.82 1.68
N ASN A 467 17.66 -10.17 2.61
CA ASN A 467 19.08 -10.42 2.86
C ASN A 467 19.28 -11.58 3.87
N GLU A 468 20.52 -12.05 4.03
CA GLU A 468 20.84 -13.17 4.92
C GLU A 468 20.49 -12.89 6.39
N LYS A 469 20.72 -11.67 6.88
CA LYS A 469 20.38 -11.28 8.25
C LYS A 469 18.87 -11.39 8.51
N GLU A 470 18.04 -10.93 7.59
CA GLU A 470 16.58 -11.00 7.70
C GLU A 470 16.08 -12.44 7.63
N LYS A 471 16.71 -13.28 6.80
CA LYS A 471 16.44 -14.72 6.74
C LYS A 471 16.80 -15.41 8.06
N GLU A 472 17.94 -15.09 8.65
CA GLU A 472 18.39 -15.59 9.97
C GLU A 472 17.46 -15.13 11.11
N MET A 473 16.92 -13.91 11.02
CA MET A 473 15.89 -13.40 11.93
C MET A 473 14.50 -14.04 11.71
N ASP A 474 14.39 -14.93 10.73
CA ASP A 474 13.16 -15.63 10.33
C ASP A 474 12.04 -14.70 9.86
N LEU A 475 12.39 -13.52 9.33
CA LEU A 475 11.42 -12.54 8.82
C LEU A 475 10.80 -12.98 7.49
N LEU A 476 9.63 -12.41 7.18
CA LEU A 476 8.92 -12.55 5.92
C LEU A 476 9.07 -11.35 5.01
N TYR A 477 9.26 -10.17 5.60
CA TYR A 477 9.52 -8.93 4.90
C TYR A 477 10.89 -8.36 5.25
N PRO A 478 11.49 -7.59 4.34
CA PRO A 478 12.73 -6.90 4.66
C PRO A 478 12.55 -5.84 5.75
N LEU A 479 13.64 -5.47 6.41
CA LEU A 479 13.62 -4.39 7.40
C LEU A 479 13.24 -3.04 6.76
N PRO A 480 12.35 -2.23 7.38
CA PRO A 480 11.89 -0.96 6.80
C PRO A 480 13.01 0.04 6.47
N GLU A 481 14.15 -0.02 7.15
CA GLU A 481 15.34 0.80 6.90
C GLU A 481 15.87 0.63 5.47
N ARG A 482 15.62 -0.54 4.87
CA ARG A 482 16.02 -0.87 3.49
C ARG A 482 14.95 -0.50 2.46
N VAL A 483 13.85 0.16 2.84
CA VAL A 483 12.73 0.45 1.91
C VAL A 483 13.19 1.10 0.60
N ARG A 484 14.25 1.90 0.64
CA ARG A 484 14.79 2.57 -0.54
C ARG A 484 15.55 1.64 -1.48
N GLU A 485 16.33 0.73 -0.92
CA GLU A 485 16.98 -0.36 -1.65
C GLU A 485 15.92 -1.31 -2.25
N ILE A 486 14.85 -1.59 -1.51
CA ILE A 486 13.77 -2.48 -1.95
C ILE A 486 12.94 -1.84 -3.05
N ALA A 487 12.58 -0.56 -2.93
CA ALA A 487 11.87 0.17 -3.96
C ALA A 487 12.69 0.26 -5.26
N HIS A 488 14.01 0.41 -5.15
CA HIS A 488 14.93 0.31 -6.28
C HIS A 488 14.87 -1.08 -6.95
N TYR A 489 15.00 -2.16 -6.18
CA TYR A 489 14.95 -3.52 -6.72
C TYR A 489 13.59 -3.87 -7.34
N ILE A 490 12.48 -3.49 -6.70
CA ILE A 490 11.13 -3.62 -7.24
C ILE A 490 11.01 -2.83 -8.54
N ALA A 491 11.46 -1.59 -8.58
CA ALA A 491 11.39 -0.80 -9.80
C ALA A 491 12.17 -1.44 -10.95
N PHE A 492 13.38 -1.93 -10.69
CA PHE A 492 14.18 -2.69 -11.66
C PHE A 492 13.41 -3.90 -12.22
N ARG A 493 12.84 -4.74 -11.35
CA ARG A 493 12.07 -5.93 -11.74
C ARG A 493 10.81 -5.57 -12.52
N CYS A 494 10.05 -4.58 -12.06
CA CYS A 494 8.85 -4.08 -12.75
C CYS A 494 9.17 -3.46 -14.12
N ILE A 495 10.29 -2.74 -14.28
CA ILE A 495 10.72 -2.22 -15.59
C ILE A 495 10.97 -3.36 -16.57
N LYS A 496 11.58 -4.47 -16.13
CA LYS A 496 11.75 -5.66 -16.97
C LYS A 496 10.41 -6.26 -17.39
N ALA A 497 9.43 -6.33 -16.50
CA ALA A 497 8.08 -6.78 -16.84
C ALA A 497 7.38 -5.83 -17.84
N ILE A 498 7.45 -4.51 -17.60
CA ILE A 498 6.94 -3.48 -18.52
C ILE A 498 7.55 -3.62 -19.92
N ASN A 499 8.87 -3.84 -20.00
CA ASN A 499 9.59 -4.03 -21.26
C ASN A 499 9.17 -5.33 -21.97
N LYS A 500 9.05 -6.43 -21.22
CA LYS A 500 8.60 -7.73 -21.74
C LYS A 500 7.20 -7.65 -22.36
N GLU A 501 6.32 -6.83 -21.78
CA GLU A 501 4.95 -6.61 -22.27
C GLU A 501 4.86 -5.52 -23.35
N GLY A 502 5.96 -4.85 -23.70
CA GLY A 502 5.99 -3.78 -24.70
C GLY A 502 5.22 -2.52 -24.26
N LEU A 503 5.15 -2.27 -22.95
CA LEU A 503 4.38 -1.17 -22.35
C LEU A 503 5.21 0.09 -22.08
N ALA A 504 6.54 0.03 -22.20
CA ALA A 504 7.43 1.19 -22.03
C ALA A 504 7.29 2.18 -23.20
N GLN A 505 7.36 3.48 -22.90
CA GLN A 505 7.30 4.59 -23.85
C GLN A 505 8.57 5.46 -23.78
N ASP A 506 9.73 4.81 -23.81
CA ASP A 506 11.07 5.39 -23.69
C ASP A 506 11.95 5.17 -24.94
N ASN A 507 11.32 4.84 -26.07
CA ASN A 507 11.96 4.48 -27.34
C ASN A 507 12.89 3.25 -27.26
N GLY A 508 12.63 2.32 -26.34
CA GLY A 508 13.41 1.10 -26.19
C GLY A 508 14.72 1.31 -25.42
N PHE A 509 14.87 2.45 -24.75
CA PHE A 509 16.06 2.76 -23.95
C PHE A 509 16.27 1.72 -22.85
N THR A 510 15.30 1.53 -21.95
CA THR A 510 15.44 0.59 -20.84
C THR A 510 15.49 -0.87 -21.31
N ALA A 511 14.82 -1.19 -22.41
CA ALA A 511 14.87 -2.54 -23.01
C ALA A 511 16.23 -2.87 -23.63
N GLY A 512 17.03 -1.85 -23.98
CA GLY A 512 18.37 -2.00 -24.54
C GLY A 512 19.50 -2.09 -23.52
N LEU A 513 19.23 -1.84 -22.23
CA LEU A 513 20.22 -1.93 -21.17
C LEU A 513 20.44 -3.39 -20.73
N SER A 514 21.66 -3.71 -20.29
CA SER A 514 21.93 -4.95 -19.56
C SER A 514 21.26 -4.91 -18.18
N ASP A 515 21.10 -6.06 -17.51
CA ASP A 515 20.53 -6.09 -16.16
C ASP A 515 21.33 -5.23 -15.16
N ASP A 516 22.66 -5.27 -15.23
CA ASP A 516 23.54 -4.47 -14.36
C ASP A 516 23.43 -2.97 -14.67
N ASP A 517 23.40 -2.60 -15.95
CA ASP A 517 23.26 -1.20 -16.37
C ASP A 517 21.87 -0.65 -16.03
N LEU A 518 20.81 -1.45 -16.20
CA LEU A 518 19.45 -1.08 -15.86
C LEU A 518 19.33 -0.90 -14.34
N PHE A 519 19.84 -1.84 -13.56
CA PHE A 519 19.83 -1.75 -12.10
C PHE A 519 20.58 -0.49 -11.64
N LYS A 520 21.78 -0.22 -12.17
CA LYS A 520 22.52 1.00 -11.89
C LYS A 520 21.77 2.26 -12.30
N TRP A 521 21.21 2.28 -13.51
CA TRP A 521 20.49 3.44 -14.03
C TRP A 521 19.27 3.79 -13.17
N VAL A 522 18.47 2.81 -12.75
CA VAL A 522 17.31 3.08 -11.88
C VAL A 522 17.76 3.75 -10.59
N HIS A 523 18.85 3.28 -9.96
CA HIS A 523 19.40 3.91 -8.77
C HIS A 523 19.84 5.36 -9.03
N ASP A 524 20.53 5.61 -10.14
CA ASP A 524 21.04 6.93 -10.48
C ASP A 524 19.91 7.94 -10.81
N GLU A 525 18.73 7.46 -11.22
CA GLU A 525 17.53 8.28 -11.41
C GLU A 525 16.75 8.56 -10.11
N MET A 526 17.03 7.86 -9.01
CA MET A 526 16.36 8.12 -7.73
C MET A 526 16.82 9.44 -7.13
N TRP A 527 15.89 10.38 -6.99
CA TRP A 527 16.14 11.70 -6.43
C TRP A 527 16.65 11.64 -4.99
N VAL A 528 17.78 12.29 -4.72
CA VAL A 528 18.34 12.44 -3.36
C VAL A 528 18.18 13.88 -2.84
N PRO A 529 17.91 14.07 -1.54
CA PRO A 529 17.71 15.38 -0.94
C PRO A 529 19.03 16.13 -0.64
N SER A 530 19.96 16.18 -1.60
CA SER A 530 21.20 16.96 -1.46
C SER A 530 20.95 18.45 -1.74
N TYR A 531 21.73 19.33 -1.09
CA TYR A 531 21.85 20.73 -1.50
C TYR A 531 22.94 20.96 -2.55
N ASP A 532 23.77 19.95 -2.79
CA ASP A 532 24.80 20.03 -3.82
C ASP A 532 24.11 20.19 -5.18
N HIS A 533 24.56 21.21 -5.89
CA HIS A 533 23.99 21.69 -7.15
C HIS A 533 24.45 20.88 -8.36
#